data_AF-A0AAD4WTR1-F1
#
_entry.id   AF-A0AAD4WTR1-F1
#
_cell.length_a   1.000
_cell.length_b   1.000
_cell.length_c   1.000
_cell.angle_alpha   90.00
_cell.angle_beta   90.00
_cell.angle_gamma   90.00
#
_symmetry.space_group_name_H-M   'P 1'
#
loop_
_entity.id
_entity.type
_entity.pdbx_description
1 polymer ?
#
loop_
_entity_poly.entity_id
_entity_poly.type
_entity_poly.pdbx_seq_one_letter_code
_entity_poly.pdbx_strand_id
1 'polypeptide(L)'
;MRPTLLLKSMPSLAAEAHLAIKGLALLANLGFRDVIVETDSKLLINGINGDFRNKVWSIMPLLEELHRICGSIIRAMELESWVSRPPLSLVQVLVSDGLPCPP
;
A
#
# COMPACT_ATOMS: atom_id res chain seq x y z
N MET A 1 7.10 -15.87 5.16
CA MET A 1 6.36 -14.70 5.68
C MET A 1 6.35 -13.63 4.61
N ARG A 2 5.19 -13.05 4.30
CA ARG A 2 5.08 -11.90 3.40
C ARG A 2 5.24 -10.63 4.24
N PRO A 3 6.21 -9.75 3.95
CA PRO A 3 6.28 -8.46 4.63
C PRO A 3 5.07 -7.60 4.24
N THR A 4 4.44 -7.00 5.25
CA THR A 4 3.30 -6.09 5.08
C THR A 4 3.77 -4.67 5.35
N LEU A 5 3.53 -3.77 4.41
CA LEU A 5 3.82 -2.35 4.55
C LEU A 5 2.52 -1.60 4.85
N LEU A 6 2.37 -1.15 6.09
CA LEU A 6 1.24 -0.36 6.57
C LEU A 6 1.49 1.14 6.32
N LEU A 7 0.69 1.75 5.45
CA LEU A 7 0.68 3.18 5.17
C LEU A 7 -0.60 3.77 5.75
N LYS A 8 -0.60 4.11 7.05
CA LYS A 8 -1.76 4.74 7.70
C LYS A 8 -1.43 6.13 8.24
N SER A 9 -2.34 7.07 7.98
CA SER A 9 -2.49 8.36 8.65
C SER A 9 -1.21 9.23 8.71
N MET A 10 -0.61 9.53 7.56
CA MET A 10 0.40 10.59 7.52
C MET A 10 -0.27 11.96 7.29
N PRO A 11 0.36 13.07 7.70
CA PRO A 11 -0.23 14.41 7.57
C PRO A 11 -0.44 14.86 6.12
N SER A 12 0.20 14.20 5.14
CA SER A 12 0.03 14.53 3.73
C SER A 12 0.17 13.30 2.84
N LEU A 13 -0.57 13.30 1.74
CA LEU A 13 -0.50 12.28 0.70
C LEU A 13 0.91 12.12 0.09
N ALA A 14 1.66 13.22 -0.01
CA ALA A 14 3.05 13.19 -0.46
C ALA A 14 3.96 12.44 0.52
N ALA A 15 3.75 12.59 1.83
CA ALA A 15 4.49 11.86 2.84
C ALA A 15 4.17 10.36 2.80
N GLU A 16 2.91 9.97 2.59
CA GLU A 16 2.51 8.57 2.40
C GLU A 16 3.18 7.95 1.16
N ALA A 17 3.13 8.64 0.02
CA ALA A 17 3.79 8.19 -1.20
C ALA A 17 5.29 7.98 -1.00
N HIS A 18 5.94 8.92 -0.28
CA HIS A 18 7.37 8.86 -0.03
C HIS A 18 7.77 7.70 0.89
N LEU A 19 6.95 7.41 1.91
CA LEU A 19 7.13 6.24 2.77
C LEU A 19 6.90 4.94 2.03
N ALA A 20 5.90 4.89 1.14
CA ALA A 20 5.64 3.73 0.29
C ALA A 20 6.87 3.41 -0.57
N ILE A 21 7.41 4.42 -1.26
CA ILE A 21 8.62 4.29 -2.08
C ILE A 21 9.81 3.77 -1.26
N LYS A 22 10.08 4.39 -0.09
CA LYS A 22 11.19 3.98 0.77
C LYS A 22 11.03 2.56 1.32
N GLY A 23 9.82 2.20 1.76
CA GLY A 23 9.50 0.87 2.26
C GLY A 23 9.69 -0.19 1.18
N LEU A 24 9.17 0.05 -0.02
CA LEU A 24 9.32 -0.86 -1.15
C LEU A 24 10.78 -0.98 -1.60
N ALA A 25 11.53 0.13 -1.67
CA ALA A 25 12.96 0.11 -2.01
C ALA A 25 13.78 -0.69 -0.98
N LEU A 26 13.48 -0.55 0.31
CA LEU A 26 14.12 -1.34 1.36
C LEU A 26 13.80 -2.84 1.19
N LEU A 27 12.55 -3.18 0.93
CA LEU A 27 12.13 -4.57 0.74
C LEU A 27 12.76 -5.19 -0.52
N ALA A 28 12.89 -4.41 -1.59
CA ALA A 28 13.61 -4.82 -2.80
C ALA A 28 15.08 -5.12 -2.51
N ASN A 29 15.75 -4.25 -1.76
CA ASN A 29 17.14 -4.43 -1.34
C ASN A 29 17.32 -5.65 -0.43
N LEU A 30 16.30 -6.01 0.35
CA LEU A 30 16.27 -7.22 1.16
C LEU A 30 15.90 -8.48 0.35
N GLY A 31 15.64 -8.35 -0.96
CA GLY A 31 15.34 -9.46 -1.86
C GLY A 31 13.89 -9.94 -1.84
N PHE A 32 12.98 -9.20 -1.19
CA PHE A 32 11.56 -9.51 -1.22
C PHE A 32 10.95 -9.12 -2.57
N ARG A 33 10.21 -10.06 -3.17
CA ARG A 33 9.51 -9.92 -4.46
C ARG A 33 8.02 -10.19 -4.36
N ASP A 34 7.52 -10.26 -3.12
CA ASP A 34 6.13 -10.49 -2.79
C ASP A 34 5.83 -9.71 -1.51
N VAL A 35 5.25 -8.53 -1.67
CA VAL A 35 5.00 -7.54 -0.61
C VAL A 35 3.53 -7.15 -0.67
N ILE A 36 2.90 -7.11 0.49
CA ILE A 36 1.54 -6.57 0.64
C ILE A 36 1.66 -5.12 1.08
N VAL A 37 1.05 -4.21 0.32
CA VAL A 37 0.98 -2.79 0.65
C VAL A 37 -0.45 -2.45 1.05
N GLU A 38 -0.63 -2.00 2.29
CA GLU A 38 -1.94 -1.59 2.83
C GLU A 38 -1.99 -0.07 2.89
N THR A 39 -2.99 0.55 2.25
CA THR A 39 -3.22 2.00 2.28
C THR A 39 -4.71 2.32 2.18
N ASP A 40 -5.15 3.38 2.86
CA ASP A 40 -6.51 3.92 2.78
C ASP A 40 -6.66 5.02 1.71
N SER A 41 -5.56 5.39 1.04
CA SER A 41 -5.54 6.46 0.04
C SER A 41 -5.87 5.97 -1.37
N LYS A 42 -7.07 6.30 -1.86
CA LYS A 42 -7.52 6.02 -3.24
C LYS A 42 -6.59 6.61 -4.31
N LEU A 43 -5.89 7.70 -4.00
CA LEU A 43 -4.97 8.35 -4.93
C LEU A 43 -3.67 7.54 -5.11
N LEU A 44 -3.13 6.98 -4.02
CA LEU A 44 -1.98 6.07 -4.10
C LEU A 44 -2.35 4.78 -4.82
N ILE A 45 -3.53 4.23 -4.51
CA ILE A 45 -4.11 3.07 -5.19
C ILE A 45 -4.15 3.29 -6.71
N ASN A 46 -4.71 4.42 -7.15
CA ASN A 46 -4.82 4.72 -8.57
C ASN A 46 -3.43 4.91 -9.20
N GLY A 47 -2.51 5.60 -8.54
CA GLY A 47 -1.13 5.75 -9.02
C GLY A 47 -0.42 4.41 -9.20
N ILE A 48 -0.58 3.47 -8.26
CA ILE A 48 -0.01 2.12 -8.36
C ILE A 48 -0.62 1.34 -9.52
N ASN A 49 -1.93 1.47 -9.77
CA ASN A 49 -2.59 0.86 -10.91
C ASN A 49 -2.28 1.56 -12.25
N GLY A 50 -1.48 2.63 -12.25
CA GLY A 50 -1.15 3.40 -13.45
C GLY A 50 -2.28 4.33 -13.91
N ASP A 51 -3.30 4.55 -13.06
CA ASP A 51 -4.39 5.47 -13.33
C ASP A 51 -4.07 6.89 -12.84
N PHE A 52 -3.43 7.67 -13.70
CA PHE A 52 -3.03 9.06 -13.42
C PHE A 52 -4.10 10.10 -13.80
N ARG A 53 -5.35 9.69 -14.03
CA ARG A 53 -6.44 10.62 -14.41
C ARG A 53 -6.77 11.65 -13.32
N ASN A 54 -6.26 11.48 -12.10
CA ASN A 54 -6.58 12.31 -10.94
C ASN A 54 -6.00 13.74 -10.92
N LYS A 55 -5.25 14.20 -11.93
CA LYS A 55 -4.81 15.61 -12.08
C LYS A 55 -4.12 16.24 -10.85
N VAL A 56 -3.63 15.47 -9.88
CA VAL A 56 -2.85 16.00 -8.75
C VAL A 56 -1.38 16.08 -9.16
N TRP A 57 -1.06 17.11 -9.93
CA TRP A 57 0.27 17.31 -10.52
C TRP A 57 1.40 17.35 -9.47
N SER A 58 1.12 17.88 -8.28
CA SER A 58 2.10 18.03 -7.19
C SER A 58 2.69 16.72 -6.68
N ILE A 59 1.98 15.60 -6.84
CA ILE A 59 2.44 14.27 -6.41
C ILE A 59 2.69 13.31 -7.57
N MET A 60 2.41 13.74 -8.81
CA MET A 60 2.56 12.93 -10.01
C MET A 60 3.93 12.24 -10.13
N PRO A 61 5.09 12.93 -9.92
CA PRO A 61 6.38 12.24 -9.97
C PRO A 61 6.55 11.17 -8.89
N LEU A 62 5.91 11.32 -7.72
CA LEU A 62 5.92 10.29 -6.68
C LEU A 62 5.05 9.10 -7.07
N LEU A 63 3.90 9.33 -7.69
CA LEU A 63 3.02 8.25 -8.17
C LEU A 63 3.66 7.46 -9.32
N GLU A 64 4.36 8.12 -10.23
CA GLU A 64 5.12 7.47 -11.32
C GLU A 64 6.24 6.58 -10.77
N GLU A 65 7.02 7.11 -9.82
CA GLU A 65 8.10 6.33 -9.18
C GLU A 65 7.55 5.14 -8.39
N LEU A 66 6.45 5.35 -7.67
CA LEU A 66 5.74 4.30 -6.97
C LEU A 66 5.28 3.21 -7.94
N HIS A 67 4.61 3.58 -9.04
CA HIS A 67 4.18 2.63 -10.07
C HIS A 67 5.35 1.82 -10.64
N ARG A 68 6.46 2.48 -10.94
CA ARG A 68 7.68 1.86 -11.47
C ARG A 68 8.26 0.81 -10.52
N ILE A 69 8.35 1.12 -9.23
CA ILE A 69 8.85 0.21 -8.19
C ILE A 69 7.86 -0.94 -7.99
N CYS A 70 6.56 -0.63 -7.90
CA CYS A 70 5.51 -1.63 -7.73
C CYS A 70 5.51 -2.67 -8.86
N GLY A 71 5.65 -2.24 -10.11
CA GLY A 71 5.73 -3.14 -11.27
C GLY A 71 6.90 -4.13 -11.23
N SER A 72 7.93 -3.88 -10.40
CA SER A 72 9.08 -4.76 -10.24
C SER A 72 8.99 -5.70 -9.03
N ILE A 73 8.20 -5.37 -8.00
CA ILE A 73 8.28 -6.01 -6.67
C ILE A 73 6.94 -6.56 -6.18
N ILE A 74 5.82 -5.97 -6.62
CA ILE A 74 4.50 -6.30 -6.09
C ILE A 74 3.87 -7.39 -6.96
N ARG A 75 3.62 -8.55 -6.32
CA ARG A 75 2.83 -9.65 -6.90
C ARG A 75 1.38 -9.66 -6.44
N ALA A 76 1.11 -9.16 -5.24
CA ALA A 76 -0.22 -9.11 -4.66
C ALA A 76 -0.34 -7.85 -3.80
N MET A 77 -1.27 -6.97 -4.17
CA MET A 77 -1.65 -5.82 -3.35
C MET A 77 -3.06 -6.09 -2.82
N GLU A 78 -3.19 -6.22 -1.50
CA GLU A 78 -4.49 -6.33 -0.85
C GLU A 78 -4.96 -4.94 -0.44
N LEU A 79 -6.14 -4.61 -0.95
CA LEU A 79 -6.58 -3.27 -1.23
C LEU A 79 -7.99 -3.17 -0.70
N GLU A 80 -8.12 -3.10 0.61
CA GLU A 80 -9.44 -3.04 1.22
C GLU A 80 -9.67 -1.63 1.74
N SER A 81 -10.55 -0.93 1.01
CA SER A 81 -11.23 0.20 1.61
C SER A 81 -11.86 -0.33 2.90
N TRP A 82 -11.41 0.19 4.03
CA TRP A 82 -11.86 -0.15 5.39
C TRP A 82 -13.39 -0.13 5.59
N VAL A 83 -14.13 0.35 4.59
CA VAL A 83 -15.59 0.35 4.50
C VAL A 83 -16.18 -1.05 4.34
N SER A 84 -15.49 -1.95 3.63
CA SER A 84 -16.02 -3.28 3.33
C SER A 84 -15.34 -4.36 4.14
N ARG A 85 -14.02 -4.24 4.38
CA ARG A 85 -13.27 -5.24 5.13
C ARG A 85 -12.06 -4.62 5.83
N PRO A 86 -11.72 -5.09 7.04
CA PRO A 86 -10.57 -4.62 7.78
C PRO A 86 -9.26 -5.11 7.13
N PRO A 87 -8.16 -4.35 7.21
CA PRO A 87 -6.88 -4.75 6.63
C PRO A 87 -6.35 -6.01 7.29
N LEU A 88 -5.46 -6.72 6.59
CA LEU A 88 -4.91 -8.01 7.00
C LEU A 88 -4.17 -7.90 8.33
N SER A 89 -3.52 -6.78 8.58
CA SER A 89 -2.91 -6.53 9.88
C SER A 89 -3.93 -6.54 11.03
N LEU A 90 -5.15 -6.02 10.80
CA LEU A 90 -6.24 -6.09 11.76
C LEU A 90 -6.94 -7.47 11.75
N VAL A 91 -7.11 -8.10 10.58
CA VAL A 91 -7.64 -9.46 10.48
C VAL A 91 -6.75 -10.45 11.21
N GLN A 92 -5.42 -10.34 11.10
CA GLN A 92 -4.49 -11.19 11.84
C GLN A 92 -4.66 -11.02 13.35
N VAL A 93 -4.87 -9.80 13.83
CA VAL A 93 -5.14 -9.54 15.26
C VAL A 93 -6.49 -10.15 15.65
N LEU A 94 -7.56 -9.90 14.87
CA LEU A 94 -8.89 -10.44 15.14
C LEU A 94 -8.90 -11.97 15.17
N VAL A 95 -8.23 -12.61 14.20
CA VAL A 95 -8.06 -14.07 14.14
C VAL A 95 -7.24 -14.58 15.32
N SER A 96 -6.19 -13.85 15.72
CA SER A 96 -5.38 -14.19 16.90
C SER A 96 -6.18 -14.06 18.20
N ASP A 97 -7.13 -13.13 18.27
CA ASP A 97 -8.04 -12.91 19.41
C ASP A 97 -9.26 -13.86 19.37
N GLY A 98 -9.35 -14.75 18.37
CA GLY A 98 -10.46 -15.67 18.19
C GLY A 98 -11.78 -15.02 17.78
N LEU A 99 -11.73 -13.77 17.32
CA LEU A 99 -12.89 -13.01 16.86
C LEU A 99 -13.16 -13.31 15.38
N PRO A 100 -14.44 -13.48 14.99
CA PRO A 100 -14.78 -13.67 13.58
C PRO A 100 -14.45 -12.41 12.77
N CYS A 101 -13.91 -12.59 11.57
CA CYS A 101 -13.67 -11.47 10.66
C CYS A 101 -15.03 -10.84 10.26
N PRO A 102 -15.19 -9.52 10.38
CA PRO A 102 -16.42 -8.86 9.94
C PRO A 102 -16.57 -8.98 8.39
N PRO A 103 -17.82 -9.10 7.89
CA PRO A 103 -18.12 -9.33 6.47
C PRO A 103 -17.77 -8.17 5.55
#